data_AF-X1JIV1-F1
#
_entry.id   AF-X1JIV1-F1
#
_cell.length_a   1.000
_cell.length_b   1.000
_cell.length_c   1.000
_cell.angle_alpha   90.00
_cell.angle_beta   90.00
_cell.angle_gamma   90.00
#
_symmetry.space_group_name_H-M   'P 1'
#
loop_
_entity.id
_entity.type
_entity.pdbx_description
1 polymer ?
#
loop_
_entity_poly.entity_id
_entity_poly.type
_entity_poly.pdbx_seq_one_letter_code
_entity_poly.pdbx_strand_id
1 'polypeptide(L)' 'MVREREKARKEKDWKLADEIRRKIKKLGYWVEDTKKGPKVKRL' A
#
# COMPACT_ATOMS: atom_id res chain seq x y z
N MET A 1 2.41 -1.52 7.01
CA MET A 1 2.00 -0.79 5.79
C MET A 1 1.34 -1.68 4.74
N VAL A 2 2.04 -2.66 4.17
CA VAL A 2 1.47 -3.50 3.10
C VAL A 2 0.30 -4.39 3.57
N ARG A 3 0.46 -5.07 4.72
CA ARG A 3 -0.62 -5.82 5.36
C ARG A 3 -1.79 -4.93 5.82
N GLU A 4 -1.52 -3.68 6.21
CA GLU A 4 -2.57 -2.72 6.57
C GLU A 4 -3.40 -2.33 5.35
N ARG A 5 -2.78 -2.20 4.18
CA ARG A 5 -3.51 -1.97 2.94
C ARG A 5 -4.39 -3.15 2.56
N GLU A 6 -3.94 -4.39 2.79
CA GLU A 6 -4.78 -5.57 2.59
C GLU A 6 -5.95 -5.63 3.58
N LYS A 7 -5.72 -5.31 4.86
CA LYS A 7 -6.80 -5.16 5.84
C LYS A 7 -7.79 -4.07 5.43
N ALA A 8 -7.30 -2.89 5.06
CA ALA A 8 -8.11 -1.79 4.55
C ALA A 8 -8.94 -2.22 3.35
N ARG A 9 -8.35 -2.95 2.38
CA ARG A 9 -9.11 -3.51 1.25
C ARG A 9 -10.17 -4.51 1.67
N LYS A 10 -9.87 -5.38 2.64
CA LYS A 10 -10.80 -6.39 3.15
C LYS A 10 -11.96 -5.75 3.91
N GLU A 11 -11.70 -4.66 4.61
CA GLU A 11 -12.67 -3.81 5.29
C GLU A 11 -13.34 -2.80 4.35
N LYS A 12 -13.03 -2.83 3.04
CA LYS A 12 -13.48 -1.87 2.01
C LYS A 12 -13.16 -0.41 2.33
N ASP A 13 -12.15 -0.19 3.14
CA ASP A 13 -11.63 1.12 3.52
C ASP A 13 -10.63 1.62 2.47
N TRP A 14 -11.18 2.06 1.33
CA TRP A 14 -10.40 2.59 0.21
C TRP A 14 -9.62 3.85 0.59
N LYS A 15 -10.12 4.60 1.58
CA LYS A 15 -9.52 5.84 2.07
C LYS A 15 -8.20 5.55 2.78
N LEU A 16 -8.21 4.58 3.69
CA LEU A 16 -7.01 4.13 4.40
C LEU A 16 -5.98 3.53 3.43
N ALA A 17 -6.44 2.75 2.44
CA ALA A 17 -5.57 2.19 1.41
C ALA A 17 -4.84 3.28 0.59
N ASP A 18 -5.53 4.38 0.26
CA ASP A 18 -4.93 5.50 -0.49
C ASP A 18 -3.98 6.32 0.39
N GLU A 19 -4.32 6.56 1.66
CA GLU A 19 -3.42 7.20 2.62
C GLU A 19 -2.11 6.44 2.80
N ILE A 20 -2.19 5.11 2.95
CA ILE A 20 -1.01 4.25 3.08
C ILE A 20 -0.16 4.35 1.80
N ARG A 21 -0.78 4.33 0.62
CA ARG A 21 -0.07 4.50 -0.66
C ARG A 21 0.64 5.85 -0.74
N ARG A 22 -0.01 6.93 -0.31
CA ARG A 22 0.57 8.29 -0.30
C ARG A 22 1.71 8.41 0.70
N LYS A 23 1.55 7.89 1.92
CA LYS A 23 2.61 7.87 2.94
C LYS A 23 3.86 7.15 2.43
N ILE A 24 3.66 5.99 1.80
CA ILE A 24 4.76 5.21 1.24
C ILE A 24 5.47 6.00 0.14
N LYS A 25 4.72 6.60 -0.80
CA LYS A 25 5.27 7.46 -1.84
C LYS A 25 6.05 8.64 -1.27
N LYS A 26 5.54 9.28 -0.20
CA LYS A 26 6.18 10.42 0.47
C LYS A 26 7.48 10.04 1.20
N LEU A 27 7.58 8.80 1.67
CA LEU A 27 8.80 8.25 2.28
C LEU A 27 9.87 7.87 1.25
N GLY A 28 9.62 8.05 -0.05
CA GLY A 28 10.53 7.60 -1.11
C GLY A 28 10.43 6.09 -1.36
N TYR A 29 9.28 5.48 -1.07
CA TYR A 29 9.04 4.07 -1.35
C TYR A 29 7.83 3.95 -2.28
N TRP A 30 7.89 3.03 -3.23
CA TRP A 30 6.82 2.71 -4.15
C TRP A 30 6.28 1.32 -3.85
N VAL A 31 4.99 1.20 -3.52
CA VAL A 31 4.34 -0.12 -3.44
C VAL A 31 3.69 -0.44 -4.76
N GLU A 32 4.13 -1.55 -5.33
CA GLU A 32 3.59 -2.13 -6.54
C GLU A 32 2.84 -3.42 -6.19
N ASP A 33 1.55 -3.47 -6.51
CA ASP A 33 0.79 -4.71 -6.37
C ASP A 33 1.12 -5.66 -7.50
N THR A 34 1.71 -6.80 -7.15
CA THR A 34 1.90 -7.89 -8.10
C THR A 34 1.00 -9.07 -7.73
N LYS A 35 0.68 -9.93 -8.70
CA LYS A 35 -0.08 -11.17 -8.46
C LYS A 35 0.56 -12.10 -7.41
N LYS A 36 1.87 -11.99 -7.17
CA LYS A 36 2.61 -12.73 -6.14
C LYS A 36 2.57 -12.06 -4.77
N GLY A 37 2.05 -10.84 -4.70
CA GLY A 37 1.97 -10.03 -3.51
C GLY A 37 2.44 -8.59 -3.76
N PRO A 38 2.12 -7.69 -2.84
CA PRO A 38 2.61 -6.32 -2.82
C PRO A 38 4.14 -6.25 -2.65
N LYS A 39 4.83 -5.70 -3.65
CA LYS A 39 6.27 -5.42 -3.64
C LYS A 39 6.52 -3.97 -3.26
N VAL A 40 7.38 -3.74 -2.29
CA VAL A 40 7.85 -2.38 -1.96
C VAL A 40 9.21 -2.17 -2.62
N LYS A 41 9.32 -1.19 -3.49
CA LYS A 41 10.58 -0.68 -4.03
C LYS A 41 10.93 0.62 -3.33
N ARG A 42 12.21 0.84 -3.04
CA ARG A 42 12.70 2.17 -2.67
C ARG A 42 12.98 2.93 -3.97
N LEU A 43 12.48 4.17 -4.06
CA LEU A 43 12.82 5.12 -5.12
C LEU A 43 14.24 5.64 -4.90
#